data_AF-I2F6F2-F1
#
_entry.id   AF-I2F6F2-F1
#
_cell.length_a   1.000
_cell.length_b   1.000
_cell.length_c   1.000
_cell.angle_alpha   90.00
_cell.angle_beta   90.00
_cell.angle_gamma   90.00
#
_symmetry.space_group_name_H-M   'P 1'
#
loop_
_entity.id
_entity.type
_entity.pdbx_description
1 polymer ?
#
loop_
_entity_poly.entity_id
_entity_poly.type
_entity_poly.pdbx_seq_one_letter_code
_entity_poly.pdbx_strand_id
1 'polypeptide(L)'
;MSAREVLKAFFESYRNQDFESLKSLCTDNITYINPEGLSSNGIDEFLQLLKREFESFGVLFEPISWESSVERPSFCYFSWKRGVKFARKAALRRVETFGSAFLLKVEKKWQLVHFQQAFSGSYASLFRTREK
;
A
#
# COMPACT_ATOMS: atom_id res chain seq x y z
N MET A 1 0.83 -19.86 4.19
CA MET A 1 0.08 -18.59 4.13
C MET A 1 -0.84 -18.60 2.92
N SER A 2 -2.10 -18.23 3.10
CA SER A 2 -3.07 -17.88 2.05
C SER A 2 -2.75 -16.50 1.47
N ALA A 3 -3.36 -16.15 0.33
CA ALA A 3 -3.20 -14.81 -0.26
C ALA A 3 -3.64 -13.69 0.71
N ARG A 4 -4.72 -13.92 1.47
CA ARG A 4 -5.22 -12.97 2.47
C ARG A 4 -4.25 -12.80 3.64
N GLU A 5 -3.60 -13.87 4.09
CA GLU A 5 -2.55 -13.80 5.13
C GLU A 5 -1.32 -13.02 4.63
N VAL A 6 -0.90 -13.24 3.38
CA VAL A 6 0.20 -12.46 2.76
C VAL A 6 -0.14 -10.98 2.69
N LEU A 7 -1.37 -10.61 2.29
CA LEU A 7 -1.80 -9.22 2.24
C LEU A 7 -1.85 -8.57 3.63
N LYS A 8 -2.32 -9.29 4.66
CA LYS A 8 -2.30 -8.81 6.05
C LYS A 8 -0.88 -8.58 6.55
N ALA A 9 0.01 -9.55 6.35
CA ALA A 9 1.43 -9.43 6.69
C ALA A 9 2.09 -8.27 5.95
N PHE A 10 1.72 -8.02 4.69
CA PHE A 10 2.20 -6.87 3.93
C PHE A 10 1.77 -5.55 4.56
N PHE A 11 0.50 -5.40 4.97
CA PHE A 11 0.04 -4.17 5.63
C PHE A 11 0.73 -3.94 6.98
N GLU A 12 0.97 -5.00 7.75
CA GLU A 12 1.71 -4.93 9.01
C GLU A 12 3.17 -4.51 8.77
N SER A 13 3.84 -5.12 7.79
CA SER A 13 5.21 -4.78 7.42
C SER A 13 5.33 -3.34 6.90
N TYR A 14 4.37 -2.90 6.07
CA TYR A 14 4.29 -1.52 5.58
C TYR A 14 4.13 -0.54 6.75
N ARG A 15 3.24 -0.84 7.71
CA ARG A 15 3.03 0.01 8.90
C ARG A 15 4.28 0.11 9.76
N ASN A 16 5.04 -0.97 9.87
CA ASN A 16 6.24 -1.05 10.70
C ASN A 16 7.52 -0.62 9.95
N GLN A 17 7.40 -0.23 8.67
CA GLN A 17 8.54 0.10 7.81
C GLN A 17 9.57 -1.05 7.73
N ASP A 18 9.09 -2.29 7.80
CA ASP A 18 9.91 -3.50 7.75
C ASP A 18 10.20 -3.87 6.29
N PHE A 19 11.27 -3.29 5.74
CA PHE A 19 11.67 -3.48 4.34
C PHE A 19 12.07 -4.92 4.02
N GLU A 20 12.64 -5.67 4.97
CA GLU A 20 13.02 -7.07 4.76
C GLU A 20 11.78 -7.95 4.63
N SER A 21 10.80 -7.78 5.51
CA SER A 21 9.52 -8.48 5.40
C SER A 21 8.77 -8.09 4.14
N LEU A 22 8.71 -6.79 3.80
CA LEU A 22 8.10 -6.31 2.55
C LEU A 22 8.73 -6.98 1.32
N LYS A 23 10.07 -7.05 1.28
CA LYS A 23 10.80 -7.73 0.21
C LYS A 23 10.42 -9.20 0.07
N SER A 24 10.34 -9.92 1.20
CA SER A 24 10.06 -11.37 1.21
C SER A 24 8.64 -11.76 0.76
N LEU A 25 7.69 -10.81 0.84
CA LEU A 25 6.26 -10.99 0.52
C LEU A 25 5.94 -10.66 -0.94
N CYS A 26 6.83 -9.94 -1.63
CA CYS A 26 6.65 -9.49 -3.00
C CYS A 26 7.35 -10.42 -4.00
N THR A 27 6.98 -10.30 -5.27
CA THR A 27 7.79 -10.82 -6.39
C THR A 27 8.88 -9.83 -6.76
N ASP A 28 9.96 -10.31 -7.38
CA ASP A 28 11.05 -9.44 -7.88
C ASP A 28 10.58 -8.39 -8.90
N ASN A 29 9.50 -8.70 -9.64
CA ASN A 29 8.89 -7.83 -10.66
C ASN A 29 7.63 -7.11 -10.14
N ILE A 30 7.54 -6.81 -8.83
CA ILE A 30 6.38 -6.10 -8.29
C ILE A 30 6.19 -4.74 -8.96
N THR A 31 4.93 -4.41 -9.25
CA THR A 31 4.54 -3.05 -9.64
C THR A 31 3.84 -2.36 -8.48
N TYR A 32 4.18 -1.09 -8.26
CA TYR A 32 3.56 -0.28 -7.22
C TYR A 32 3.16 1.08 -7.78
N ILE A 33 1.96 1.53 -7.44
CA ILE A 33 1.51 2.90 -7.67
C ILE A 33 1.17 3.52 -6.32
N ASN A 34 1.89 4.58 -5.98
CA ASN A 34 1.69 5.23 -4.71
C ASN A 34 0.52 6.23 -4.74
N PRO A 35 0.12 6.76 -3.56
CA PRO A 35 -0.96 7.74 -3.49
C PRO A 35 -0.72 9.05 -4.25
N GLU A 36 0.52 9.38 -4.60
CA GLU A 36 0.88 10.54 -5.42
C GLU A 36 0.84 10.25 -6.93
N GLY A 37 0.60 9.00 -7.33
CA GLY A 37 0.61 8.55 -8.71
C GLY A 37 2.01 8.23 -9.25
N LEU A 38 3.04 8.20 -8.40
CA LEU A 38 4.36 7.70 -8.78
C LEU A 38 4.31 6.18 -8.89
N SER A 39 4.93 5.65 -9.94
CA SER A 39 5.02 4.23 -10.20
C SER A 39 6.44 3.71 -10.03
N SER A 40 6.56 2.45 -9.61
CA SER A 40 7.81 1.70 -9.61
C SER A 40 7.63 0.34 -10.26
N ASN A 41 8.68 -0.16 -10.89
CA ASN A 41 8.71 -1.48 -11.50
C ASN A 41 9.92 -2.27 -11.01
N GLY A 42 9.66 -3.36 -10.30
CA GLY A 42 10.68 -4.18 -9.68
C GLY A 42 10.93 -3.83 -8.21
N ILE A 43 11.49 -4.80 -7.49
CA ILE A 43 11.58 -4.77 -6.03
C ILE A 43 12.46 -3.61 -5.51
N ASP A 44 13.56 -3.30 -6.18
CA ASP A 44 14.47 -2.25 -5.71
C ASP A 44 13.86 -0.85 -5.87
N GLU A 45 13.23 -0.56 -7.01
CA GLU A 45 12.52 0.71 -7.22
C GLU A 45 11.35 0.87 -6.25
N PHE A 46 10.61 -0.22 -5.99
CA PHE A 46 9.53 -0.25 -5.02
C PHE A 46 10.01 0.12 -3.61
N LEU A 47 11.08 -0.52 -3.12
CA LEU A 47 11.61 -0.24 -1.78
C LEU A 47 12.17 1.18 -1.68
N GLN A 48 12.81 1.69 -2.74
CA GLN A 48 13.27 3.08 -2.79
C GLN A 48 12.11 4.08 -2.74
N LEU A 49 11.03 3.82 -3.47
CA LEU A 49 9.84 4.67 -3.45
C LEU A 49 9.17 4.69 -2.07
N LEU A 50 9.00 3.52 -1.44
CA LEU A 50 8.48 3.43 -0.08
C LEU A 50 9.34 4.18 0.94
N LYS A 51 10.67 4.09 0.82
CA LYS A 51 11.57 4.83 1.71
C LYS A 51 11.34 6.34 1.62
N ARG A 52 11.22 6.89 0.39
CA ARG A 52 10.93 8.31 0.18
C ARG A 52 9.56 8.72 0.72
N GLU A 53 8.55 7.85 0.62
CA GLU A 53 7.23 8.08 1.21
C GLU A 53 7.29 8.18 2.73
N PHE A 54 7.94 7.22 3.38
CA PHE A 54 8.06 7.19 4.84
C PHE A 54 8.89 8.35 5.38
N GLU A 55 9.88 8.84 4.62
CA GLU A 55 10.59 10.08 4.93
C GLU A 55 9.70 11.33 4.75
N SER A 56 8.72 11.28 3.85
CA SER A 56 7.86 12.42 3.52
C SER A 56 6.64 12.55 4.44
N PHE A 57 6.09 11.43 4.91
CA PHE A 57 4.92 11.40 5.78
C PHE A 57 4.83 10.09 6.58
N GLY A 58 4.39 10.21 7.85
CA GLY A 58 3.98 9.07 8.64
C GLY A 58 2.58 8.61 8.24
N VAL A 59 2.40 7.29 8.12
CA VAL A 59 1.12 6.68 7.73
C VAL A 59 0.57 5.84 8.89
N LEU A 60 -0.61 6.19 9.38
CA LEU A 60 -1.35 5.36 10.33
C LEU A 60 -2.65 4.88 9.67
N PHE A 61 -2.66 3.60 9.29
CA PHE A 61 -3.85 2.96 8.72
C PHE A 61 -4.90 2.69 9.79
N GLU A 62 -6.12 3.09 9.51
CA GLU A 62 -7.31 2.66 10.24
C GLU A 62 -7.75 1.27 9.72
N PRO A 63 -8.63 0.56 10.46
CA PRO A 63 -9.22 -0.68 9.98
C PRO A 63 -9.86 -0.53 8.59
N ILE A 64 -9.85 -1.62 7.83
CA ILE A 64 -10.51 -1.69 6.53
C ILE A 64 -12.02 -1.51 6.73
N SER A 65 -12.59 -0.50 6.07
CA SER A 65 -14.02 -0.18 6.16
C SER A 65 -14.85 -0.97 5.14
N TRP A 66 -14.24 -1.36 4.02
CA TRP A 66 -14.85 -2.20 3.00
C TRP A 66 -13.76 -3.00 2.27
N GLU A 67 -14.07 -4.25 1.93
CA GLU A 67 -13.17 -5.15 1.20
C GLU A 67 -13.98 -5.98 0.20
N SER A 68 -13.42 -6.23 -0.97
CA SER A 68 -13.91 -7.21 -1.94
C SER A 68 -12.74 -8.02 -2.50
N SER A 69 -12.99 -9.30 -2.80
CA SER A 69 -11.97 -10.20 -3.34
C SER A 69 -12.47 -11.05 -4.50
N VAL A 70 -11.57 -11.32 -5.44
CA VAL A 70 -11.72 -12.37 -6.45
C VAL A 70 -10.63 -13.40 -6.20
N GLU A 71 -11.03 -14.57 -5.72
CA GLU A 71 -10.11 -15.63 -5.33
C GLU A 71 -10.16 -16.78 -6.35
N ARG A 72 -8.97 -17.20 -6.80
CA ARG A 72 -8.76 -18.34 -7.69
C ARG A 72 -7.59 -19.18 -7.17
N PRO A 73 -7.43 -20.44 -7.62
CA PRO A 73 -6.35 -21.31 -7.13
C PRO A 73 -4.93 -20.76 -7.31
N SER A 74 -4.72 -19.93 -8.35
CA SER A 74 -3.40 -19.40 -8.75
C SER A 74 -3.26 -17.88 -8.64
N PHE A 75 -4.35 -17.15 -8.44
CA PHE A 75 -4.33 -15.70 -8.27
C PHE A 75 -5.42 -15.21 -7.32
N CYS A 76 -5.16 -14.10 -6.65
CA CYS A 76 -6.17 -13.37 -5.90
C CYS A 76 -6.06 -11.87 -6.21
N TYR A 77 -7.20 -11.24 -6.39
CA TYR A 77 -7.32 -9.78 -6.44
C TYR A 77 -8.09 -9.32 -5.21
N PHE A 78 -7.56 -8.34 -4.51
CA PHE A 78 -8.22 -7.68 -3.38
C PHE A 78 -8.40 -6.20 -3.71
N SER A 79 -9.56 -5.65 -3.38
CA SER A 79 -9.77 -4.21 -3.31
C SER A 79 -10.31 -3.84 -1.94
N TRP A 80 -9.92 -2.67 -1.46
CA TRP A 80 -10.34 -2.20 -0.14
C TRP A 80 -10.57 -0.70 -0.14
N LYS A 81 -11.25 -0.27 0.92
CA LYS A 81 -11.39 1.12 1.35
C LYS A 81 -11.03 1.21 2.83
N ARG A 82 -10.29 2.24 3.23
CA ARG A 82 -9.94 2.49 4.65
C ARG A 82 -9.58 3.94 4.91
N GLY A 83 -9.74 4.35 6.16
CA GLY A 83 -9.19 5.61 6.65
C GLY A 83 -7.67 5.54 6.80
N VAL A 84 -6.99 6.65 6.52
CA VAL A 84 -5.55 6.81 6.71
C VAL A 84 -5.29 8.16 7.33
N LYS A 85 -4.52 8.16 8.42
CA LYS A 85 -4.02 9.39 9.01
C LYS A 85 -2.61 9.63 8.50
N PHE A 86 -2.46 10.69 7.70
CA PHE A 86 -1.19 11.22 7.27
C PHE A 86 -0.67 12.20 8.30
N ALA A 87 0.56 12.00 8.75
CA ALA A 87 1.29 12.92 9.60
C ALA A 87 2.47 13.49 8.80
N ARG A 88 2.42 14.79 8.48
CA ARG A 88 3.53 15.51 7.86
C ARG A 88 3.86 16.73 8.71
N LYS A 89 5.00 16.73 9.39
CA LYS A 89 5.34 17.72 10.44
C LYS A 89 4.23 17.79 11.49
N ALA A 90 3.77 18.99 11.89
CA ALA A 90 2.68 19.19 12.85
C ALA A 90 1.27 19.05 12.27
N ALA A 91 1.13 18.75 10.97
CA ALA A 91 -0.17 18.59 10.31
C ALA A 91 -0.60 17.12 10.31
N LEU A 92 -1.71 16.84 11.01
CA LEU A 92 -2.45 15.59 10.95
C LEU A 92 -3.64 15.76 10.01
N ARG A 93 -3.74 14.87 9.02
CA ARG A 93 -4.88 14.80 8.08
C ARG A 93 -5.38 13.37 8.03
N ARG A 94 -6.68 13.19 8.29
CA ARG A 94 -7.37 11.92 8.06
C ARG A 94 -8.04 11.99 6.69
N VAL A 95 -7.72 11.04 5.83
CA VAL A 95 -8.32 10.90 4.50
C VAL A 95 -8.81 9.49 4.31
N GLU A 96 -9.73 9.30 3.39
CA GLU A 96 -10.14 7.98 2.96
C GLU A 96 -9.31 7.56 1.76
N THR A 97 -8.77 6.34 1.83
CA THR A 97 -8.05 5.71 0.74
C THR A 97 -8.82 4.51 0.23
N PHE A 98 -8.62 4.21 -1.04
CA PHE A 98 -8.96 2.96 -1.65
C PHE A 98 -7.71 2.38 -2.29
N GLY A 99 -7.66 1.06 -2.41
CA GLY A 99 -6.51 0.41 -3.00
C GLY A 99 -6.85 -0.95 -3.53
N SER A 100 -5.89 -1.53 -4.24
CA SER A 100 -5.99 -2.90 -4.69
C SER A 100 -4.64 -3.60 -4.64
N ALA A 101 -4.70 -4.91 -4.47
CA ALA A 101 -3.56 -5.79 -4.45
C ALA A 101 -3.83 -6.96 -5.39
N PHE A 102 -2.83 -7.33 -6.18
CA PHE A 102 -2.86 -8.55 -6.98
C PHE A 102 -1.76 -9.49 -6.48
N LEU A 103 -2.17 -10.70 -6.12
CA LEU A 103 -1.27 -11.75 -5.65
C LEU A 103 -1.33 -12.93 -6.60
N LEU A 104 -0.16 -13.52 -6.85
CA LEU A 104 -0.01 -14.74 -7.63
C LEU A 104 0.57 -15.86 -6.76
N LYS A 105 0.20 -17.09 -7.10
CA LYS A 105 0.78 -18.28 -6.49
C LYS A 105 1.92 -18.80 -7.38
N VAL A 106 3.15 -18.50 -6.99
CA VAL A 106 4.39 -18.93 -7.67
C VAL A 106 5.02 -20.05 -6.84
N GLU A 107 5.30 -21.20 -7.47
CA GLU A 107 5.95 -22.35 -6.79
C GLU A 107 5.27 -22.75 -5.45
N LYS A 108 3.93 -22.72 -5.43
CA LYS A 108 3.08 -22.98 -4.25
C LYS A 108 3.13 -21.91 -3.15
N LYS A 109 3.91 -20.83 -3.29
CA LYS A 109 3.95 -19.66 -2.40
C LYS A 109 3.12 -18.52 -2.98
N TRP A 110 2.34 -17.84 -2.14
CA TRP A 110 1.65 -16.61 -2.53
C TRP A 110 2.59 -15.42 -2.42
N GLN A 111 2.61 -14.56 -3.44
CA GLN A 111 3.43 -13.36 -3.47
C GLN A 111 2.63 -12.19 -4.07
N LEU A 112 2.93 -10.98 -3.59
CA LEU A 112 2.36 -9.74 -4.09
C LEU A 112 3.07 -9.30 -5.38
N VAL A 113 2.28 -9.05 -6.43
CA VAL A 113 2.78 -8.70 -7.78
C VAL A 113 2.38 -7.29 -8.18
N HIS A 114 1.24 -6.81 -7.67
CA HIS A 114 0.82 -5.44 -7.85
C HIS A 114 0.21 -4.90 -6.57
N PHE A 115 0.53 -3.64 -6.27
CA PHE A 115 -0.08 -2.89 -5.20
C PHE A 115 -0.38 -1.48 -5.67
N GLN A 116 -1.55 -0.95 -5.34
CA GLN A 116 -1.84 0.46 -5.55
C GLN A 116 -2.71 1.00 -4.42
N GLN A 117 -2.50 2.27 -4.12
CA GLN A 117 -3.37 3.04 -3.22
C GLN A 117 -3.60 4.43 -3.79
N ALA A 118 -4.80 4.94 -3.59
CA ALA A 118 -5.19 6.29 -3.94
C ALA A 118 -6.16 6.83 -2.88
N PHE A 119 -6.37 8.14 -2.86
CA PHE A 119 -7.42 8.79 -2.05
C PHE A 119 -8.37 9.56 -2.96
N SER A 120 -9.60 9.74 -2.50
CA SER A 120 -10.60 10.55 -3.20
C SER A 120 -10.31 12.05 -2.95
N GLY A 121 -9.36 12.63 -3.69
CA GLY A 121 -8.96 14.03 -3.57
C GLY A 121 -7.68 14.36 -4.34
N SER A 122 -7.22 15.61 -4.30
CA SER A 122 -5.90 16.00 -4.82
C SER A 122 -4.86 15.96 -3.71
N TYR A 123 -3.71 15.30 -3.94
CA TYR A 123 -2.62 15.29 -2.95
C TYR A 123 -2.20 16.72 -2.56
N ALA A 124 -2.13 17.60 -3.55
CA ALA A 124 -1.77 18.99 -3.38
C ALA A 124 -2.77 19.76 -2.51
N SER A 125 -4.06 19.41 -2.53
CA SER A 125 -5.07 20.09 -1.70
C SER A 125 -5.08 19.59 -0.26
N LEU A 126 -4.59 18.37 0.03
CA LEU A 126 -4.58 17.79 1.38
C LEU A 126 -3.69 18.57 2.36
N PHE A 127 -2.60 19.13 1.88
CA PHE A 127 -1.62 19.85 2.71
C PHE A 127 -1.61 21.36 2.50
N ARG A 128 -2.51 21.92 1.68
CA ARG A 128 -2.71 23.37 1.64
C ARG A 128 -3.21 23.83 3.01
N THR A 129 -2.44 24.69 3.66
CA THR A 129 -2.96 25.53 4.75
C THR A 129 -4.16 26.26 4.19
N ARG A 130 -5.35 26.10 4.78
CA ARG A 130 -6.43 27.05 4.50
C ARG A 130 -5.89 28.40 4.95
N GLU A 131 -5.59 29.28 4.01
CA GLU A 131 -5.49 30.71 4.32
C GLU A 131 -6.83 31.08 4.99
N LYS A 132 -6.72 31.58 6.23
CA LYS A 132 -7.87 32.05 7.00
C LYS A 132 -8.38 33.36 6.41
#